data_AF-A0A9E1M0L5-F1
#
_entry.id   AF-A0A9E1M0L5-F1
#
_cell.length_a   1.000
_cell.length_b   1.000
_cell.length_c   1.000
_cell.angle_alpha   90.00
_cell.angle_beta   90.00
_cell.angle_gamma   90.00
#
_symmetry.space_group_name_H-M   'P 1'
#
loop_
_entity.id
_entity.type
_entity.pdbx_description
1 polymer ?
#
loop_
_entity_poly.entity_id
_entity_poly.type
_entity_poly.pdbx_seq_one_letter_code
_entity_poly.pdbx_strand_id
1 'polypeptide(L)'
;MPIPDIDGAGGKTVVLYGTLQPESYGWEVILDTSASFLAEDIYGDTMYVEPQTSVFVETSDDLSLYEQRQVRLKGMVTAVPETSSVFITLDEIETTDGPLYDPEEGGIQRYEYVRKDCTWQEAFDECKAKGGYLVRINSEEEYQYILSEIQSRGMEDVHFFLGGRRDVGESEYYWADQENELYGERVDSSDYWCRNEWMTGEPSLRDNAVNIEEDCLDMFYYKNVGKWVWNDVPNDILSAVPTYAGKIGYICEYEE
;
A
#
# COMPACT_ATOMS: atom_id res chain seq x y z
N MET A 1 39.52 11.63 20.65
CA MET A 1 38.51 10.88 19.90
C MET A 1 38.70 11.23 18.43
N PRO A 2 38.66 10.27 17.49
CA PRO A 2 38.67 10.57 16.06
C PRO A 2 37.49 11.47 15.69
N ILE A 3 37.56 12.17 14.56
CA ILE A 3 36.42 12.92 14.02
C ILE A 3 35.51 11.88 13.34
N PRO A 4 34.24 11.73 13.78
CA PRO A 4 33.32 10.79 13.16
C PRO A 4 32.84 11.31 11.80
N ASP A 5 32.43 10.40 10.92
CA ASP A 5 31.71 10.77 9.70
C ASP A 5 30.30 11.26 10.03
N ILE A 6 29.66 10.64 11.04
CA ILE A 6 28.29 10.93 11.47
C ILE A 6 28.27 11.18 12.99
N ASP A 7 27.80 12.37 13.40
CA ASP A 7 27.63 12.76 14.81
C ASP A 7 26.15 12.81 15.19
N GLY A 8 25.67 11.73 15.81
CA GLY A 8 24.34 11.60 16.39
C GLY A 8 24.27 11.81 17.92
N ALA A 9 25.38 12.13 18.57
CA ALA A 9 25.42 12.29 20.02
C ALA A 9 24.58 13.48 20.51
N GLY A 10 24.02 13.38 21.71
CA GLY A 10 23.11 14.39 22.27
C GLY A 10 21.69 14.28 21.74
N GLY A 11 21.25 13.09 21.32
CA GLY A 11 19.92 12.84 20.74
C GLY A 11 19.67 13.55 19.41
N LYS A 12 20.72 13.76 18.60
CA LYS A 12 20.58 14.40 17.29
C LYS A 12 20.06 13.39 16.28
N THR A 13 19.09 13.81 15.48
CA THR A 13 18.70 13.08 14.27
C THR A 13 19.79 13.21 13.21
N VAL A 14 20.14 12.09 12.59
CA VAL A 14 21.08 11.99 11.47
C VAL A 14 20.35 11.53 10.21
N VAL A 15 21.04 11.58 9.07
CA VAL A 15 20.53 11.07 7.80
C VAL A 15 21.51 10.03 7.27
N LEU A 16 21.00 8.84 6.94
CA LEU A 16 21.74 7.74 6.34
C LEU A 16 21.21 7.48 4.92
N TYR A 17 22.11 7.03 4.04
CA TYR A 17 21.78 6.61 2.68
C TYR A 17 22.28 5.19 2.47
N GLY A 18 21.48 4.35 1.82
CA GLY A 18 21.83 2.96 1.60
C GLY A 18 20.74 2.14 0.95
N THR A 19 20.95 0.83 0.87
CA THR A 19 19.95 -0.14 0.42
C THR A 19 19.31 -0.83 1.61
N LEU A 20 17.98 -0.83 1.71
CA LEU A 20 17.30 -1.55 2.79
C LEU A 20 17.28 -3.06 2.50
N GLN A 21 17.59 -3.88 3.50
CA GLN A 21 17.56 -5.35 3.41
C GLN A 21 16.84 -5.97 4.61
N PRO A 22 16.08 -7.06 4.38
CA PRO A 22 15.46 -7.82 5.46
C PRO A 22 16.52 -8.65 6.20
N GLU A 23 16.36 -8.76 7.51
CA GLU A 23 17.16 -9.60 8.39
C GLU A 23 16.26 -10.56 9.18
N SER A 24 16.87 -11.56 9.82
CA SER A 24 16.12 -12.64 10.49
C SER A 24 15.05 -12.16 11.50
N TYR A 25 15.22 -10.96 12.05
CA TYR A 25 14.31 -10.38 13.04
C TYR A 25 14.08 -8.87 12.84
N GLY A 26 14.24 -8.33 11.64
CA GLY A 26 14.05 -6.90 11.39
C GLY A 26 14.64 -6.44 10.06
N TRP A 27 15.16 -5.22 10.05
CA TRP A 27 15.69 -4.57 8.85
C TRP A 27 17.08 -4.02 9.13
N GLU A 28 17.92 -3.98 8.11
CA GLU A 28 19.15 -3.19 8.10
C GLU A 28 19.24 -2.32 6.85
N VAL A 29 19.92 -1.18 6.98
CA VAL A 29 20.33 -0.39 5.83
C VAL A 29 21.81 -0.67 5.55
N ILE A 30 22.11 -1.19 4.35
CA ILE A 30 23.47 -1.31 3.83
C ILE A 30 23.90 0.06 3.33
N LEU A 31 24.82 0.70 4.03
CA LEU A 31 25.23 2.07 3.74
C LEU A 31 25.90 2.18 2.37
N ASP A 32 25.55 3.20 1.59
CA ASP A 32 26.19 3.48 0.29
C ASP A 32 27.70 3.73 0.45
N THR A 33 28.09 4.27 1.59
CA THR A 33 29.49 4.46 1.99
C THR A 33 29.63 4.08 3.46
N SER A 34 30.62 3.26 3.79
CA SER A 34 30.91 2.92 5.18
C SER A 34 31.19 4.18 6.00
N ALA A 35 30.59 4.30 7.17
CA ALA A 35 30.68 5.51 8.00
C ALA A 35 31.02 5.17 9.45
N SER A 36 31.89 5.96 10.06
CA SER A 36 32.12 5.97 11.51
C SER A 36 31.07 6.83 12.22
N PHE A 37 30.74 6.46 13.46
CA PHE A 37 29.66 7.11 14.21
C PHE A 37 30.15 7.64 15.56
N LEU A 38 29.59 8.76 15.97
CA LEU A 38 29.54 9.20 17.35
C LEU A 38 28.07 9.18 17.78
N ALA A 39 27.72 8.29 18.70
CA ALA A 39 26.34 8.05 19.13
C ALA A 39 26.27 7.95 20.67
N GLU A 40 25.07 8.10 21.24
CA GLU A 40 24.85 7.68 22.62
C GLU A 40 24.70 6.17 22.67
N ASP A 41 25.27 5.55 23.71
CA ASP A 41 25.06 4.14 23.97
C ASP A 41 23.81 3.88 24.82
N ILE A 42 23.46 2.61 25.00
CA ILE A 42 22.29 2.18 25.79
C ILE A 42 22.34 2.58 27.28
N TYR A 43 23.47 3.10 27.77
CA TYR A 43 23.65 3.61 29.12
C TYR A 43 23.64 5.15 29.19
N GLY A 44 23.56 5.83 28.04
CA GLY A 44 23.57 7.28 27.89
C GLY A 44 24.96 7.90 27.79
N ASP A 45 26.01 7.09 27.61
CA ASP A 45 27.38 7.58 27.40
C ASP A 45 27.66 7.79 25.92
N THR A 46 28.46 8.81 25.59
CA THR A 46 28.87 9.05 24.21
C THR A 46 29.96 8.06 23.77
N MET A 47 29.71 7.32 22.70
CA MET A 47 30.58 6.29 22.16
C MET A 47 30.99 6.60 20.72
N TYR A 48 32.29 6.43 20.42
CA TYR A 48 32.78 6.39 19.04
C TYR A 48 32.75 4.95 18.53
N VAL A 49 32.17 4.74 17.36
CA VAL A 49 32.08 3.46 16.66
C VAL A 49 32.87 3.55 15.36
N GLU A 50 33.78 2.60 15.16
CA GLU A 50 34.56 2.47 13.92
C GLU A 50 33.64 2.30 12.70
N PRO A 51 34.13 2.56 11.46
CA PRO A 51 33.30 2.53 10.27
C PRO A 51 32.44 1.26 10.13
N GLN A 52 31.12 1.44 10.02
CA GLN A 52 30.15 0.38 9.77
C GLN A 52 29.78 0.34 8.29
N THR A 53 29.43 -0.83 7.78
CA THR A 53 28.86 -1.01 6.43
C THR A 53 27.34 -1.12 6.45
N SER A 54 26.75 -1.43 7.59
CA SER A 54 25.30 -1.46 7.78
C SER A 54 24.90 -0.92 9.14
N VAL A 55 23.62 -0.53 9.25
CA VAL A 55 23.00 -0.04 10.48
C VAL A 55 21.65 -0.74 10.62
N PHE A 56 21.35 -1.29 11.80
CA PHE A 56 20.06 -1.92 12.07
C PHE A 56 18.97 -0.85 12.19
N VAL A 57 17.80 -1.10 11.65
CA VAL A 57 16.66 -0.18 11.69
C VAL A 57 15.70 -0.64 12.78
N GLU A 58 15.49 0.21 13.78
CA GLU A 58 14.48 0.02 14.82
C GLU A 58 13.22 0.81 14.44
N THR A 59 12.15 0.08 14.16
CA THR A 59 10.85 0.66 13.80
C THR A 59 9.70 -0.28 14.19
N SER A 60 8.50 0.27 14.37
CA SER A 60 7.25 -0.48 14.44
C SER A 60 6.58 -0.69 13.09
N ASP A 61 7.05 0.03 12.06
CA ASP A 61 6.42 0.08 10.76
C ASP A 61 6.88 -1.09 9.88
N ASP A 62 6.00 -1.52 8.97
CA ASP A 62 6.36 -2.50 7.94
C ASP A 62 7.14 -1.80 6.82
N LEU A 63 8.39 -2.22 6.62
CA LEU A 63 9.27 -1.67 5.59
C LEU A 63 9.34 -2.54 4.32
N SER A 64 8.45 -3.52 4.15
CA SER A 64 8.48 -4.46 3.02
C SER A 64 8.47 -3.76 1.66
N LEU A 65 7.81 -2.60 1.54
CA LEU A 65 7.78 -1.79 0.32
C LEU A 65 9.13 -1.17 -0.05
N TYR A 66 10.03 -1.03 0.92
CA TYR A 66 11.38 -0.48 0.74
C TYR A 66 12.43 -1.58 0.55
N GLU A 67 12.05 -2.86 0.59
CA GLU A 67 12.97 -3.98 0.46
C GLU A 67 13.81 -3.86 -0.83
N GLN A 68 15.13 -3.96 -0.69
CA GLN A 68 16.11 -3.87 -1.77
C GLN A 68 16.14 -2.52 -2.51
N ARG A 69 15.41 -1.51 -2.02
CA ARG A 69 15.39 -0.16 -2.58
C ARG A 69 16.50 0.69 -1.99
N GLN A 70 16.94 1.68 -2.77
CA GLN A 70 17.79 2.77 -2.29
C GLN A 70 16.96 3.75 -1.48
N VAL A 71 17.43 4.06 -0.28
CA VAL A 71 16.67 4.79 0.73
C VAL A 71 17.49 5.86 1.42
N ARG A 72 16.79 6.92 1.84
CA ARG A 72 17.25 7.96 2.75
C ARG A 72 16.52 7.76 4.07
N LEU A 73 17.23 7.36 5.12
CA LEU A 73 16.68 7.22 6.46
C LEU A 73 17.05 8.44 7.29
N LYS A 74 16.09 8.96 8.05
CA LYS A 74 16.32 9.97 9.07
C LYS A 74 15.84 9.43 10.40
N GLY A 75 16.66 9.63 11.43
CA GLY A 75 16.38 9.09 12.76
C GLY A 75 17.52 9.32 13.74
N MET A 76 17.35 8.86 14.97
CA MET A 76 18.39 8.91 16.00
C MET A 76 19.22 7.63 15.97
N VAL A 77 20.54 7.77 16.12
CA VAL A 77 21.44 6.60 16.18
C VAL A 77 21.84 6.27 17.62
N THR A 78 21.82 4.99 17.94
CA THR A 78 22.24 4.43 19.24
C THR A 78 23.31 3.37 19.02
N ALA A 79 24.33 3.32 19.88
CA ALA A 79 25.37 2.30 19.83
C ALA A 79 25.19 1.23 20.91
N VAL A 80 25.58 -0.01 20.62
CA VAL A 80 25.64 -1.10 21.60
C VAL A 80 27.11 -1.41 21.93
N PRO A 81 27.61 -1.09 23.14
CA PRO A 81 29.03 -1.21 23.46
C PRO A 81 29.58 -2.61 23.32
N GLU A 82 28.78 -3.63 23.64
CA GLU A 82 29.19 -5.03 23.66
C GLU A 82 29.46 -5.59 22.27
N THR A 83 28.78 -5.06 21.24
CA THR A 83 28.89 -5.54 19.85
C THR A 83 29.48 -4.51 18.90
N SER A 84 29.59 -3.25 19.32
CA SER A 84 29.91 -2.10 18.46
C SER A 84 28.94 -1.93 17.28
N SER A 85 27.70 -2.43 17.42
CA SER A 85 26.64 -2.26 16.44
C SER A 85 25.97 -0.90 16.59
N VAL A 86 25.46 -0.36 15.49
CA VAL A 86 24.68 0.88 15.47
C VAL A 86 23.25 0.55 15.05
N PHE A 87 22.30 1.17 15.74
CA PHE A 87 20.88 1.14 15.43
C PHE A 87 20.44 2.55 15.04
N ILE A 88 19.50 2.66 14.11
CA ILE A 88 18.75 3.89 13.86
C ILE A 88 17.29 3.68 14.26
N THR A 89 16.84 4.45 15.24
CA THR A 89 15.40 4.57 15.54
C THR A 89 14.80 5.47 14.47
N LEU A 90 13.91 4.90 13.65
CA LEU A 90 13.44 5.54 12.42
C LEU A 90 12.41 6.64 12.71
N ASP A 91 12.66 7.85 12.17
CA ASP A 91 11.68 8.94 12.15
C ASP A 91 11.01 9.08 10.78
N GLU A 92 11.78 8.91 9.70
CA GLU A 92 11.33 9.14 8.32
C GLU A 92 12.20 8.30 7.37
N ILE A 93 11.57 7.71 6.35
CA ILE A 93 12.23 6.97 5.28
C ILE A 93 11.66 7.41 3.93
N GLU A 94 12.54 7.61 2.96
CA GLU A 94 12.19 7.96 1.57
C GLU A 94 13.01 7.10 0.62
N THR A 95 12.47 6.73 -0.53
CA THR A 95 13.26 6.11 -1.61
C THR A 95 14.04 7.16 -2.41
N THR A 96 15.25 6.83 -2.83
CA THR A 96 16.12 7.71 -3.62
C THR A 96 16.32 7.22 -5.06
N ASP A 97 15.88 6.00 -5.36
CA ASP A 97 15.92 5.38 -6.69
C ASP A 97 14.63 5.57 -7.51
N GLY A 98 13.68 6.35 -7.00
CA GLY A 98 12.36 6.55 -7.60
C GLY A 98 11.25 6.33 -6.58
N PRO A 99 10.01 6.67 -6.89
CA PRO A 99 8.88 6.48 -5.98
C PRO A 99 8.66 4.98 -5.65
N LEU A 100 7.97 4.72 -4.54
CA LEU A 100 7.59 3.36 -4.10
C LEU A 100 6.68 2.67 -5.13
N TYR A 101 5.83 3.47 -5.77
CA TYR A 101 4.91 3.05 -6.81
C TYR A 101 5.16 3.88 -8.06
N ASP A 102 4.83 3.34 -9.23
CA ASP A 102 4.80 4.14 -10.45
C ASP A 102 3.87 5.35 -10.22
N PRO A 103 4.33 6.60 -10.27
CA PRO A 103 3.48 7.75 -9.98
C PRO A 103 2.41 7.95 -11.07
N GLU A 104 2.56 7.30 -12.23
CA GLU A 104 1.50 7.22 -13.25
C GLU A 104 0.41 6.22 -12.86
N GLU A 105 0.68 5.24 -11.97
CA GLU A 105 -0.28 4.17 -11.65
C GLU A 105 -0.57 3.91 -10.15
N GLY A 106 0.21 4.42 -9.19
CA GLY A 106 0.03 4.12 -7.76
C GLY A 106 0.27 5.29 -6.81
N GLY A 107 0.37 6.51 -7.35
CA GLY A 107 0.29 7.75 -6.57
C GLY A 107 -1.16 8.19 -6.34
N ILE A 108 -1.37 9.15 -5.44
CA ILE A 108 -2.69 9.77 -5.26
C ILE A 108 -3.06 10.55 -6.54
N GLN A 109 -4.06 10.04 -7.26
CA GLN A 109 -4.61 10.67 -8.45
C GLN A 109 -5.85 11.51 -8.16
N ARG A 110 -6.51 12.01 -9.21
CA ARG A 110 -7.81 12.65 -9.08
C ARG A 110 -8.90 11.58 -9.14
N TYR A 111 -9.79 11.57 -8.14
CA TYR A 111 -10.91 10.61 -8.07
C TYR A 111 -12.28 11.29 -8.17
N GLU A 112 -13.24 10.64 -8.81
CA GLU A 112 -14.66 11.00 -8.83
C GLU A 112 -15.50 9.85 -8.26
N TYR A 113 -16.28 10.16 -7.23
CA TYR A 113 -17.15 9.20 -6.54
C TYR A 113 -18.58 9.33 -7.04
N VAL A 114 -19.15 8.26 -7.58
CA VAL A 114 -20.49 8.27 -8.15
C VAL A 114 -21.37 7.25 -7.43
N ARG A 115 -22.50 7.69 -6.86
CA ARG A 115 -23.58 6.80 -6.41
C ARG A 115 -24.55 6.59 -7.57
N LYS A 116 -24.65 5.36 -8.06
CA LYS A 116 -25.55 5.00 -9.16
C LYS A 116 -25.79 3.50 -9.14
N ASP A 117 -27.07 3.12 -9.20
CA ASP A 117 -27.46 1.74 -9.50
C ASP A 117 -27.12 1.45 -10.97
N CYS A 118 -26.05 0.70 -11.17
CA CYS A 118 -25.55 0.26 -12.47
C CYS A 118 -24.82 -1.08 -12.33
N THR A 119 -24.48 -1.66 -13.47
CA THR A 119 -23.56 -2.79 -13.56
C THR A 119 -22.11 -2.32 -13.50
N TRP A 120 -21.17 -3.26 -13.28
CA TRP A 120 -19.74 -2.99 -13.37
C TRP A 120 -19.36 -2.50 -14.78
N GLN A 121 -19.87 -3.14 -15.84
CA GLN A 121 -19.60 -2.74 -17.23
C GLN A 121 -20.10 -1.32 -17.54
N GLU A 122 -21.27 -0.93 -17.03
CA GLU A 122 -21.76 0.44 -17.19
C GLU A 122 -20.89 1.45 -16.44
N ALA A 123 -20.41 1.12 -15.25
CA ALA A 123 -19.48 1.94 -14.50
C ALA A 123 -18.14 2.11 -15.23
N PHE A 124 -17.61 1.02 -15.80
CA PHE A 124 -16.41 1.01 -16.65
C PHE A 124 -16.58 1.93 -17.86
N ASP A 125 -17.67 1.76 -18.62
CA ASP A 125 -17.95 2.55 -19.81
C ASP A 125 -18.11 4.04 -19.48
N GLU A 126 -18.68 4.37 -18.31
CA GLU A 126 -18.84 5.75 -17.85
C GLU A 126 -17.52 6.41 -17.45
N CYS A 127 -16.64 5.71 -16.74
CA CYS A 127 -15.30 6.25 -16.45
C CYS A 127 -14.50 6.44 -17.74
N LYS A 128 -14.53 5.46 -18.65
CA LYS A 128 -13.91 5.57 -19.99
C LYS A 128 -14.43 6.77 -20.76
N ALA A 129 -15.75 6.99 -20.78
CA ALA A 129 -16.36 8.10 -21.49
C ALA A 129 -15.96 9.48 -20.93
N LYS A 130 -15.57 9.56 -19.65
CA LYS A 130 -15.05 10.77 -19.00
C LYS A 130 -13.54 10.95 -19.21
N GLY A 131 -12.88 10.02 -19.88
CA GLY A 131 -11.42 10.03 -20.09
C GLY A 131 -10.63 9.56 -18.87
N GLY A 132 -11.25 8.74 -18.01
CA GLY A 132 -10.59 8.08 -16.88
C GLY A 132 -10.81 6.57 -16.90
N TYR A 133 -10.57 5.94 -15.76
CA TYR A 133 -10.65 4.50 -15.55
C TYR A 133 -11.53 4.21 -14.34
N LEU A 134 -12.13 3.02 -14.26
CA LEU A 134 -12.54 2.54 -12.94
C LEU A 134 -11.29 2.39 -12.09
N VAL A 135 -11.35 2.88 -10.84
CA VAL A 135 -10.16 3.05 -10.01
C VAL A 135 -9.35 1.75 -9.86
N ARG A 136 -8.03 1.88 -9.98
CA ARG A 136 -7.04 0.82 -9.79
C ARG A 136 -6.22 1.17 -8.57
N ILE A 137 -6.62 0.63 -7.42
CA ILE A 137 -5.98 0.98 -6.15
C ILE A 137 -4.68 0.18 -6.03
N ASN A 138 -3.55 0.82 -6.36
CA ASN A 138 -2.24 0.16 -6.48
C ASN A 138 -1.34 0.34 -5.26
N SER A 139 -1.78 1.11 -4.25
CA SER A 139 -1.05 1.29 -2.99
C SER A 139 -1.97 1.41 -1.77
N GLU A 140 -1.41 1.12 -0.60
CA GLU A 140 -2.10 1.38 0.67
C GLU A 140 -2.33 2.89 0.88
N GLU A 141 -1.39 3.75 0.46
CA GLU A 141 -1.54 5.20 0.52
C GLU A 141 -2.77 5.69 -0.26
N GLU A 142 -2.91 5.22 -1.49
CA GLU A 142 -4.06 5.51 -2.34
C GLU A 142 -5.37 5.02 -1.70
N TYR A 143 -5.37 3.79 -1.17
CA TYR A 143 -6.52 3.23 -0.49
C TYR A 143 -6.95 4.10 0.70
N GLN A 144 -6.01 4.47 1.59
CA GLN A 144 -6.33 5.32 2.74
C GLN A 144 -6.82 6.71 2.32
N TYR A 145 -6.24 7.29 1.25
CA TYR A 145 -6.73 8.55 0.68
C TYR A 145 -8.18 8.41 0.21
N ILE A 146 -8.48 7.36 -0.57
CA ILE A 146 -9.82 7.08 -1.09
C ILE A 146 -10.82 6.88 0.06
N LEU A 147 -10.46 6.12 1.10
CA LEU A 147 -11.32 5.91 2.27
C LEU A 147 -11.62 7.23 2.99
N SER A 148 -10.63 8.13 3.12
CA SER A 148 -10.81 9.44 3.74
C SER A 148 -11.78 10.32 2.95
N GLU A 149 -11.73 10.27 1.63
CA GLU A 149 -12.65 10.99 0.73
C GLU A 149 -14.07 10.42 0.78
N ILE A 150 -14.21 9.09 0.84
CA ILE A 150 -15.53 8.45 1.01
C ILE A 150 -16.18 8.91 2.32
N GLN A 151 -15.41 8.91 3.42
CA GLN A 151 -15.88 9.38 4.72
C GLN A 151 -16.26 10.87 4.69
N SER A 152 -15.42 11.72 4.09
CA SER A 152 -15.69 13.17 3.99
C SER A 152 -16.97 13.48 3.21
N ARG A 153 -17.33 12.59 2.26
CA ARG A 153 -18.53 12.68 1.42
C ARG A 153 -19.77 12.00 2.03
N GLY A 154 -19.63 11.27 3.14
CA GLY A 154 -20.75 10.56 3.78
C GLY A 154 -21.29 9.41 2.93
N MET A 155 -20.41 8.69 2.23
CA MET A 155 -20.77 7.60 1.31
C MET A 155 -20.43 6.21 1.88
N GLU A 156 -20.32 6.06 3.20
CA GLU A 156 -19.95 4.79 3.86
C GLU A 156 -21.02 3.69 3.76
N ASP A 157 -22.21 4.01 3.25
CA ASP A 157 -23.27 3.04 2.96
C ASP A 157 -23.26 2.51 1.51
N VAL A 158 -22.27 2.91 0.70
CA VAL A 158 -22.15 2.57 -0.72
C VAL A 158 -21.17 1.41 -0.94
N HIS A 159 -21.54 0.51 -1.84
CA HIS A 159 -20.70 -0.52 -2.46
C HIS A 159 -20.08 0.07 -3.72
N PHE A 160 -18.76 0.26 -3.73
CA PHE A 160 -18.05 0.90 -4.83
C PHE A 160 -17.39 -0.16 -5.72
N PHE A 161 -17.81 -0.24 -6.98
CA PHE A 161 -17.06 -0.98 -7.99
C PHE A 161 -15.66 -0.41 -8.15
N LEU A 162 -14.69 -1.32 -8.26
CA LEU A 162 -13.28 -1.06 -8.56
C LEU A 162 -12.98 -1.52 -9.99
N GLY A 163 -11.84 -1.13 -10.56
CA GLY A 163 -11.43 -1.54 -11.91
C GLY A 163 -11.02 -3.02 -12.03
N GLY A 164 -11.07 -3.79 -10.94
CA GLY A 164 -10.63 -5.17 -10.92
C GLY A 164 -11.68 -6.10 -11.52
N ARG A 165 -11.22 -7.04 -12.35
CA ARG A 165 -12.06 -8.09 -12.94
C ARG A 165 -11.25 -9.34 -13.26
N ARG A 166 -11.93 -10.38 -13.72
CA ARG A 166 -11.31 -11.56 -14.32
C ARG A 166 -12.03 -11.96 -15.61
N ASP A 167 -11.36 -12.79 -16.42
CA ASP A 167 -12.02 -13.40 -17.57
C ASP A 167 -12.89 -14.60 -17.17
N VAL A 168 -13.90 -14.87 -17.99
CA VAL A 168 -14.84 -15.97 -17.78
C VAL A 168 -14.10 -17.30 -17.78
N GLY A 169 -14.22 -18.04 -16.67
CA GLY A 169 -13.59 -19.35 -16.50
C GLY A 169 -12.17 -19.31 -15.93
N GLU A 170 -11.60 -18.12 -15.75
CA GLU A 170 -10.34 -17.92 -15.04
C GLU A 170 -10.57 -17.75 -13.53
N SER A 171 -9.50 -17.74 -12.74
CA SER A 171 -9.56 -17.67 -11.27
C SER A 171 -8.66 -16.61 -10.66
N GLU A 172 -8.17 -15.68 -11.47
CA GLU A 172 -7.21 -14.64 -11.08
C GLU A 172 -7.76 -13.28 -11.46
N TYR A 173 -7.66 -12.32 -10.55
CA TYR A 173 -8.15 -10.96 -10.75
C TYR A 173 -7.01 -10.01 -11.12
N TYR A 174 -7.27 -9.15 -12.09
CA TYR A 174 -6.36 -8.12 -12.56
C TYR A 174 -7.13 -6.81 -12.73
N TRP A 175 -6.42 -5.70 -12.87
CA TRP A 175 -7.02 -4.43 -13.25
C TRP A 175 -7.47 -4.47 -14.72
N ALA A 176 -8.53 -3.75 -15.06
CA ALA A 176 -8.94 -3.52 -16.44
C ALA A 176 -8.28 -2.25 -17.01
N ASP A 177 -7.70 -2.34 -18.20
CA ASP A 177 -7.19 -1.17 -18.92
C ASP A 177 -8.31 -0.40 -19.67
N GLN A 178 -7.94 0.59 -20.49
CA GLN A 178 -8.91 1.41 -21.23
C GLN A 178 -9.78 0.60 -22.22
N GLU A 179 -9.26 -0.50 -22.74
CA GLU A 179 -9.94 -1.38 -23.70
C GLU A 179 -10.61 -2.57 -23.01
N ASN A 180 -10.66 -2.55 -21.68
CA ASN A 180 -11.17 -3.62 -20.83
C ASN A 180 -10.36 -4.91 -20.95
N GLU A 181 -9.07 -4.82 -21.23
CA GLU A 181 -8.11 -5.94 -21.20
C GLU A 181 -7.48 -6.06 -19.81
N LEU A 182 -7.08 -7.27 -19.42
CA LEU A 182 -6.43 -7.51 -18.12
C LEU A 182 -5.03 -6.87 -18.10
N TYR A 183 -4.73 -6.14 -17.03
CA TYR A 183 -3.56 -5.30 -16.87
C TYR A 183 -2.94 -5.45 -15.46
N GLY A 184 -1.62 -5.26 -15.40
CA GLY A 184 -0.88 -5.20 -14.14
C GLY A 184 -0.63 -6.56 -13.49
N GLU A 185 -0.34 -6.51 -12.19
CA GLU A 185 -0.12 -7.69 -11.36
C GLU A 185 -1.44 -8.30 -10.89
N ARG A 186 -1.37 -9.57 -10.45
CA ARG A 186 -2.52 -10.29 -9.91
C ARG A 186 -2.96 -9.68 -8.57
N VAL A 187 -4.14 -9.08 -8.55
CA VAL A 187 -4.71 -8.33 -7.42
C VAL A 187 -5.04 -9.23 -6.22
N ASP A 188 -5.47 -10.47 -6.47
CA ASP A 188 -5.78 -11.45 -5.43
C ASP A 188 -4.56 -12.31 -5.00
N SER A 189 -3.35 -11.88 -5.36
CA SER A 189 -2.12 -12.57 -4.97
C SER A 189 -1.80 -12.40 -3.48
N SER A 190 -1.11 -13.39 -2.92
CA SER A 190 -0.62 -13.39 -1.54
C SER A 190 0.43 -12.32 -1.25
N ASP A 191 1.03 -11.77 -2.30
CA ASP A 191 2.14 -10.82 -2.22
C ASP A 191 1.70 -9.41 -2.64
N TYR A 192 0.41 -9.24 -3.00
CA TYR A 192 -0.17 -7.95 -3.35
C TYR A 192 -0.53 -7.15 -2.10
N TRP A 193 -0.39 -5.82 -2.15
CA TRP A 193 -0.54 -4.95 -0.98
C TRP A 193 -1.90 -5.09 -0.28
N CYS A 194 -2.97 -5.33 -1.06
CA CYS A 194 -4.35 -5.39 -0.57
C CYS A 194 -4.74 -6.76 0.03
N ARG A 195 -3.78 -7.69 0.20
CA ARG A 195 -4.05 -9.04 0.74
C ARG A 195 -4.91 -9.04 2.01
N ASN A 196 -4.68 -8.09 2.90
CA ASN A 196 -5.37 -8.01 4.19
C ASN A 196 -6.72 -7.25 4.12
N GLU A 197 -7.05 -6.68 2.96
CA GLU A 197 -8.26 -5.90 2.72
C GLU A 197 -9.43 -6.76 2.23
N TRP A 198 -9.15 -7.94 1.67
CA TRP A 198 -10.19 -8.89 1.29
C TRP A 198 -11.09 -9.27 2.48
N MET A 199 -12.39 -9.36 2.21
CA MET A 199 -13.35 -9.95 3.14
C MET A 199 -12.97 -11.42 3.39
N THR A 200 -13.19 -11.90 4.61
CA THR A 200 -12.83 -13.28 4.97
C THR A 200 -13.56 -14.28 4.09
N GLY A 201 -12.79 -15.05 3.33
CA GLY A 201 -13.30 -16.06 2.39
C GLY A 201 -13.28 -15.62 0.93
N GLU A 202 -12.92 -14.36 0.66
CA GLU A 202 -12.91 -13.78 -0.68
C GLU A 202 -11.49 -13.74 -1.30
N PRO A 203 -11.38 -13.73 -2.63
CA PRO A 203 -12.49 -13.87 -3.59
C PRO A 203 -13.05 -15.30 -3.65
N SER A 204 -14.39 -15.43 -3.75
CA SER A 204 -15.09 -16.72 -3.78
C SER A 204 -15.32 -17.28 -5.19
N LEU A 205 -15.10 -16.46 -6.22
CA LEU A 205 -15.31 -16.67 -7.66
C LEU A 205 -16.77 -16.82 -8.08
N ARG A 206 -17.66 -17.16 -7.15
CA ARG A 206 -19.06 -17.47 -7.42
C ARG A 206 -19.85 -17.47 -6.11
N ASP A 207 -20.96 -16.73 -6.11
CA ASP A 207 -22.00 -16.90 -5.11
C ASP A 207 -22.77 -18.21 -5.37
N ASN A 208 -22.52 -19.21 -4.53
CA ASN A 208 -23.18 -20.52 -4.59
C ASN A 208 -24.66 -20.50 -4.20
N ALA A 209 -25.12 -19.50 -3.45
CA ALA A 209 -26.51 -19.39 -3.02
C ALA A 209 -27.42 -18.96 -4.17
N VAL A 210 -26.94 -18.09 -5.06
CA VAL A 210 -27.67 -17.61 -6.25
C VAL A 210 -27.13 -18.18 -7.57
N ASN A 211 -26.03 -18.93 -7.54
CA ASN A 211 -25.40 -19.58 -8.69
C ASN A 211 -25.01 -18.57 -9.78
N ILE A 212 -24.31 -17.51 -9.37
CA ILE A 212 -23.84 -16.42 -10.23
C ILE A 212 -22.33 -16.32 -10.09
N GLU A 213 -21.62 -16.26 -11.22
CA GLU A 213 -20.18 -15.98 -11.24
C GLU A 213 -19.91 -14.57 -10.74
N GLU A 214 -18.89 -14.44 -9.93
CA GLU A 214 -18.36 -13.17 -9.46
C GLU A 214 -17.08 -12.94 -10.23
N ASP A 215 -17.06 -11.91 -11.05
CA ASP A 215 -16.02 -11.65 -12.06
C ASP A 215 -15.51 -10.21 -12.03
N CYS A 216 -16.04 -9.40 -11.13
CA CYS A 216 -15.74 -7.99 -10.94
C CYS A 216 -15.41 -7.73 -9.47
N LEU A 217 -14.74 -6.64 -9.14
CA LEU A 217 -14.41 -6.29 -7.75
C LEU A 217 -15.22 -5.09 -7.25
N ASP A 218 -15.60 -5.13 -5.97
CA ASP A 218 -16.09 -3.99 -5.22
C ASP A 218 -15.36 -3.83 -3.88
N MET A 219 -15.57 -2.69 -3.24
CA MET A 219 -15.29 -2.50 -1.83
C MET A 219 -16.46 -1.86 -1.10
N PHE A 220 -16.65 -2.23 0.16
CA PHE A 220 -17.72 -1.70 1.00
C PHE A 220 -17.37 -1.71 2.48
N TYR A 221 -18.04 -0.87 3.28
CA TYR A 221 -17.85 -0.85 4.73
C TYR A 221 -18.61 -2.00 5.40
N TYR A 222 -17.88 -3.02 5.86
CA TYR A 222 -18.47 -4.18 6.51
C TYR A 222 -18.71 -3.94 8.01
N LYS A 223 -19.91 -3.44 8.33
CA LYS A 223 -20.32 -3.05 9.69
C LYS A 223 -20.11 -4.10 10.78
N ASN A 224 -20.18 -5.39 10.45
CA ASN A 224 -20.00 -6.47 11.43
C ASN A 224 -18.55 -6.58 11.93
N VAL A 225 -17.59 -6.17 11.10
CA VAL A 225 -16.15 -6.21 11.40
C VAL A 225 -15.62 -4.80 11.68
N GLY A 226 -16.32 -3.75 11.23
CA GLY A 226 -15.99 -2.36 11.50
C GLY A 226 -14.88 -1.81 10.60
N LYS A 227 -14.67 -2.41 9.42
CA LYS A 227 -13.67 -1.95 8.43
C LYS A 227 -14.22 -2.00 7.00
N TRP A 228 -13.55 -1.30 6.09
CA TRP A 228 -13.72 -1.52 4.66
C TRP A 228 -13.14 -2.88 4.27
N VAL A 229 -13.78 -3.53 3.31
CA VAL A 229 -13.33 -4.81 2.76
C VAL A 229 -13.49 -4.83 1.25
N TRP A 230 -12.63 -5.60 0.60
CA TRP A 230 -12.71 -5.93 -0.82
C TRP A 230 -13.44 -7.26 -1.00
N ASN A 231 -14.16 -7.39 -2.10
CA ASN A 231 -14.95 -8.57 -2.42
C ASN A 231 -15.02 -8.74 -3.94
N ASP A 232 -15.13 -9.98 -4.41
CA ASP A 232 -15.58 -10.20 -5.77
C ASP A 232 -17.11 -10.26 -5.84
N VAL A 233 -17.64 -9.71 -6.93
CA VAL A 233 -19.05 -9.49 -7.14
C VAL A 233 -19.40 -9.81 -8.59
N PRO A 234 -20.68 -10.11 -8.89
CA PRO A 234 -21.10 -10.19 -10.27
C PRO A 234 -21.08 -8.81 -10.92
N ASN A 235 -20.96 -8.79 -12.25
CA ASN A 235 -21.21 -7.58 -13.05
C ASN A 235 -22.52 -6.87 -12.67
N ASP A 236 -23.58 -7.59 -12.29
CA ASP A 236 -24.84 -7.01 -11.80
C ASP A 236 -25.15 -7.45 -10.36
N ILE A 237 -24.67 -6.66 -9.39
CA ILE A 237 -24.93 -6.87 -7.95
C ILE A 237 -26.43 -6.89 -7.66
N LEU A 238 -27.23 -6.03 -8.31
CA LEU A 238 -28.66 -5.89 -7.99
C LEU A 238 -29.49 -7.08 -8.48
N SER A 239 -29.00 -7.82 -9.48
CA SER A 239 -29.58 -9.11 -9.87
C SER A 239 -29.39 -10.19 -8.80
N ALA A 240 -28.28 -10.18 -8.07
CA ALA A 240 -28.02 -11.11 -6.98
C ALA A 240 -28.63 -10.65 -5.64
N VAL A 241 -28.49 -9.35 -5.33
CA VAL A 241 -28.86 -8.74 -4.05
C VAL A 241 -29.69 -7.45 -4.28
N PRO A 242 -30.99 -7.55 -4.62
CA PRO A 242 -31.84 -6.39 -4.91
C PRO A 242 -31.97 -5.39 -3.75
N THR A 243 -31.70 -5.82 -2.51
CA THR A 243 -31.76 -4.98 -1.30
C THR A 243 -30.66 -3.91 -1.25
N TYR A 244 -29.68 -3.97 -2.16
CA TYR A 244 -28.62 -2.96 -2.30
C TYR A 244 -28.99 -1.82 -3.26
N ALA A 245 -30.20 -1.79 -3.80
CA ALA A 245 -30.66 -0.66 -4.61
C ALA A 245 -30.51 0.68 -3.85
N GLY A 246 -30.00 1.70 -4.54
CA GLY A 246 -29.61 3.01 -4.01
C GLY A 246 -28.28 3.03 -3.24
N LYS A 247 -27.58 1.90 -3.15
CA LYS A 247 -26.31 1.74 -2.44
C LYS A 247 -25.18 1.25 -3.34
N ILE A 248 -25.38 1.21 -4.65
CA ILE A 248 -24.31 0.92 -5.59
C ILE A 248 -23.64 2.22 -6.03
N GLY A 249 -22.35 2.16 -6.28
CA GLY A 249 -21.56 3.25 -6.81
C GLY A 249 -20.27 2.74 -7.43
N TYR A 250 -19.47 3.69 -7.91
CA TYR A 250 -18.17 3.42 -8.49
C TYR A 250 -17.26 4.63 -8.31
N ILE A 251 -15.96 4.43 -8.49
CA ILE A 251 -14.95 5.47 -8.41
C ILE A 251 -14.23 5.54 -9.75
N CYS A 252 -14.23 6.71 -10.38
CA CYS A 252 -13.38 6.97 -11.53
C CYS A 252 -12.07 7.60 -11.10
N GLU A 253 -10.97 7.10 -11.64
CA GLU A 253 -9.61 7.62 -11.50
C GLU A 253 -9.21 8.34 -12.79
N TYR A 254 -8.40 9.39 -12.66
CA TYR A 254 -7.88 10.17 -13.77
C TYR A 254 -6.41 10.47 -13.58
N GLU A 255 -5.58 10.00 -14.52
CA GLU A 255 -4.16 10.35 -14.62
C GLU A 255 -4.02 11.79 -15.17
N GLU A 256 -3.19 12.63 -14.53
CA GLU A 256 -2.87 14.00 -14.97
C GLU A 256 -1.48 14.11 -15.60
#